data_AF-X1GND3-F1
#
_entry.id   AF-X1GND3-F1
#
_cell.length_a   1.000
_cell.length_b   1.000
_cell.length_c   1.000
_cell.angle_alpha   90.00
_cell.angle_beta   90.00
_cell.angle_gamma   90.00
#
_symmetry.space_group_name_H-M   'P 1'
#
loop_
_entity.id
_entity.type
_entity.pdbx_description
1 polymer ?
#
loop_
_entity_poly.entity_id
_entity_poly.type
_entity_poly.pdbx_seq_one_letter_code
_entity_poly.pdbx_strand_id
1 'polypeptide(L)'
;MARKRNYPVTVWLDEKELILLKDKVSKTYFCRSDYIRKCSLGKNITVVPGIRDLIIEFKRIGSNLDQITRSVDCDASAMLGDNLKDIKEDLKTAWGKLAVVMKKL
;
A
#
# COMPACT_ATOMS: atom_id res chain seq x y z
N MET A 1 -4.70 -23.09 -8.40
CA MET A 1 -4.98 -22.89 -6.96
C MET A 1 -6.49 -22.93 -6.75
N ALA A 2 -6.99 -23.74 -5.82
CA ALA A 2 -8.40 -23.76 -5.47
C ALA A 2 -8.80 -22.45 -4.78
N ARG A 3 -10.01 -21.95 -5.05
CA ARG A 3 -10.54 -20.72 -4.45
C ARG A 3 -10.70 -20.93 -2.95
N LYS A 4 -10.16 -20.01 -2.13
CA LYS A 4 -10.29 -20.08 -0.65
C LYS A 4 -11.72 -19.80 -0.16
N ARG A 5 -12.54 -19.09 -0.95
CA ARG A 5 -13.89 -18.64 -0.56
C ARG A 5 -14.90 -19.03 -1.63
N ASN A 6 -15.76 -19.99 -1.32
CA ASN A 6 -16.59 -20.67 -2.33
C ASN A 6 -18.05 -20.17 -2.39
N TYR A 7 -18.50 -19.40 -1.40
CA TYR A 7 -19.89 -18.95 -1.30
C TYR A 7 -20.02 -17.47 -1.70
N PRO A 8 -20.79 -17.14 -2.76
CA PRO A 8 -21.10 -15.75 -3.11
C PRO A 8 -22.21 -15.20 -2.21
N VAL A 9 -22.17 -13.90 -1.93
CA VAL A 9 -23.24 -13.14 -1.26
C VAL A 9 -23.54 -11.92 -2.13
N THR A 10 -24.80 -11.78 -2.55
CA THR A 10 -25.27 -10.66 -3.37
C THR A 10 -26.22 -9.81 -2.55
N VAL A 11 -26.03 -8.49 -2.60
CA VAL A 11 -26.89 -7.52 -1.92
C VAL A 11 -27.32 -6.50 -2.97
N TRP A 12 -28.63 -6.26 -3.05
CA TRP A 12 -29.21 -5.20 -3.87
C TRP A 12 -29.18 -3.91 -3.07
N LEU A 13 -28.78 -2.82 -3.74
CA LEU A 13 -28.65 -1.50 -3.14
C LEU A 13 -29.40 -0.51 -4.03
N ASP A 14 -30.00 0.51 -3.41
CA ASP A 14 -30.45 1.67 -4.15
C ASP A 14 -29.26 2.54 -4.60
N GLU A 15 -29.54 3.59 -5.39
CA GLU A 15 -28.49 4.47 -5.90
C GLU A 15 -27.76 5.25 -4.78
N LYS A 16 -28.47 5.70 -3.75
CA LYS A 16 -27.93 6.45 -2.62
C LYS A 16 -27.03 5.55 -1.76
N GLU A 17 -27.48 4.33 -1.48
CA GLU A 17 -26.74 3.30 -0.78
C GLU A 17 -25.48 2.90 -1.53
N LEU A 18 -25.54 2.80 -2.86
CA LEU A 18 -24.38 2.51 -3.69
C LEU A 18 -23.34 3.63 -3.62
N ILE A 19 -23.77 4.90 -3.67
CA ILE A 19 -22.89 6.07 -3.54
C ILE A 19 -22.23 6.07 -2.17
N LEU A 20 -23.00 5.88 -1.10
CA LEU A 20 -22.48 5.81 0.27
C LEU A 20 -21.48 4.65 0.46
N LEU A 21 -21.75 3.50 -0.14
CA LEU A 21 -20.83 2.37 -0.11
C LEU A 21 -19.51 2.70 -0.82
N LYS A 22 -19.58 3.33 -2.00
CA LYS A 22 -18.38 3.75 -2.74
C LYS A 22 -17.54 4.75 -1.94
N ASP A 23 -18.16 5.74 -1.33
CA ASP A 23 -17.47 6.74 -0.50
C ASP A 23 -16.84 6.12 0.76
N LYS A 24 -17.54 5.21 1.43
CA LYS A 24 -16.97 4.49 2.58
C LYS A 24 -15.78 3.61 2.18
N VAL A 25 -15.87 2.93 1.03
CA VAL A 25 -14.79 2.08 0.52
C VAL A 25 -13.58 2.92 0.10
N SER A 26 -13.77 4.07 -0.56
CA SER A 26 -12.68 4.94 -1.04
C SER A 26 -11.83 5.48 0.11
N LYS A 27 -12.46 5.76 1.25
CA LYS A 27 -11.79 6.18 2.49
C LYS A 27 -10.94 5.09 3.13
N THR A 28 -11.16 3.82 2.78
CA THR A 28 -10.45 2.68 3.40
C THR A 28 -9.36 2.12 2.48
N TYR A 29 -8.50 1.26 3.02
CA TYR A 29 -7.50 0.51 2.25
C TYR A 29 -8.04 -0.78 1.61
N PHE A 30 -9.31 -1.13 1.87
CA PHE A 30 -9.86 -2.43 1.50
C PHE A 30 -10.49 -2.41 0.11
N CYS A 31 -10.41 -3.54 -0.60
CA CYS A 31 -11.28 -3.75 -1.76
C CYS A 31 -12.74 -3.88 -1.29
N ARG A 32 -13.70 -3.58 -2.17
CA ARG A 32 -15.14 -3.62 -1.85
C ARG A 32 -15.56 -4.90 -1.12
N SER A 33 -15.09 -6.05 -1.62
CA SER A 33 -15.41 -7.38 -1.08
C SER A 33 -14.85 -7.61 0.32
N ASP A 34 -13.67 -7.06 0.62
CA ASP A 34 -13.05 -7.19 1.94
C ASP A 34 -13.64 -6.18 2.93
N TYR A 35 -13.99 -4.98 2.47
CA TYR A 35 -14.72 -3.98 3.25
C TYR A 35 -16.06 -4.52 3.73
N ILE A 36 -16.91 -5.00 2.79
CA ILE A 36 -18.23 -5.57 3.12
C ILE A 36 -18.07 -6.73 4.10
N ARG A 37 -17.10 -7.63 3.89
CA ARG A 37 -16.88 -8.75 4.80
C ARG A 37 -16.48 -8.31 6.20
N LYS A 38 -15.61 -7.31 6.33
CA LYS A 38 -15.22 -6.77 7.64
C LYS A 38 -16.41 -6.12 8.35
N CYS A 39 -17.23 -5.35 7.62
CA CYS A 39 -18.48 -4.78 8.14
C CYS A 39 -19.44 -5.88 8.63
N SER A 40 -19.71 -6.90 7.81
CA SER A 40 -20.65 -7.98 8.14
C SER A 40 -20.17 -8.87 9.28
N LEU A 41 -18.85 -8.99 9.49
CA LEU A 41 -18.27 -9.78 10.59
C LEU A 41 -17.97 -8.94 11.85
N GLY A 42 -18.45 -7.69 11.91
CA GLY A 42 -18.28 -6.82 13.08
C GLY A 42 -16.82 -6.46 13.40
N LYS A 43 -15.91 -6.53 12.41
CA LYS A 43 -14.51 -6.18 12.61
C LYS A 43 -14.35 -4.66 12.58
N ASN A 44 -13.69 -4.09 13.57
CA ASN A 44 -13.37 -2.66 13.61
C ASN A 44 -12.62 -2.23 12.33
N ILE A 45 -13.15 -1.21 11.65
CA ILE A 45 -12.54 -0.60 10.46
C ILE A 45 -11.94 0.73 10.89
N THR A 46 -10.67 0.70 11.30
CA THR A 46 -9.92 1.92 11.60
C THR A 46 -9.44 2.53 10.28
N VAL A 47 -10.01 3.68 9.92
CA VAL A 47 -9.53 4.49 8.80
C VAL A 47 -8.53 5.49 9.36
N VAL A 48 -7.26 5.34 9.01
CA VAL A 48 -6.23 6.32 9.32
C VAL A 48 -6.05 7.24 8.10
N PRO A 49 -6.48 8.50 8.17
CA PRO A 49 -6.29 9.45 7.08
C PRO A 49 -4.79 9.72 6.85
N GLY A 50 -4.38 9.86 5.59
CA GLY A 50 -3.02 10.21 5.18
C GLY A 50 -2.04 9.05 4.93
N ILE A 51 -2.29 7.83 5.44
CA ILE A 51 -1.40 6.68 5.16
C ILE A 51 -1.38 6.29 3.68
N ARG A 52 -2.51 6.46 2.97
CA ARG A 52 -2.62 6.13 1.54
C ARG A 52 -1.70 7.02 0.70
N ASP A 53 -1.71 8.31 1.00
CA ASP A 53 -0.92 9.30 0.28
C ASP A 53 0.58 9.06 0.55
N LEU A 54 0.93 8.76 1.81
CA LEU A 54 2.28 8.36 2.18
C LEU A 54 2.75 7.11 1.42
N ILE A 55 1.93 6.07 1.28
CA ILE A 55 2.28 4.85 0.53
C ILE A 55 2.49 5.15 -0.95
N ILE A 56 1.66 6.02 -1.55
CA ILE A 56 1.80 6.42 -2.96
C ILE A 56 3.13 7.14 -3.17
N GLU A 57 3.47 8.08 -2.28
CA GLU A 57 4.73 8.81 -2.34
C GLU A 57 5.94 7.89 -2.10
N PHE A 58 5.87 6.95 -1.14
CA PHE A 58 6.90 5.92 -0.96
C PHE A 58 7.11 5.07 -2.22
N LYS A 59 6.02 4.72 -2.92
CA LYS A 59 6.11 3.94 -4.16
C LYS A 59 6.76 4.75 -5.29
N ARG A 60 6.47 6.05 -5.37
CA ARG A 60 7.14 6.97 -6.31
C ARG A 60 8.64 7.07 -6.02
N ILE A 61 9.01 7.26 -4.77
CA ILE A 61 10.42 7.30 -4.33
C ILE A 61 11.12 5.99 -4.71
N GLY A 62 10.52 4.84 -4.41
CA GLY A 62 11.08 3.54 -4.78
C GLY A 62 11.25 3.37 -6.29
N SER A 63 10.26 3.77 -7.09
CA SER A 63 10.36 3.70 -8.56
C SER A 63 11.48 4.59 -9.12
N ASN A 64 11.67 5.79 -8.55
CA ASN A 64 12.76 6.69 -8.95
C ASN A 64 14.12 6.10 -8.56
N LEU A 65 14.23 5.51 -7.37
CA LEU A 65 15.45 4.82 -6.94
C LEU A 65 15.78 3.63 -7.83
N ASP A 66 14.78 2.84 -8.22
CA ASP A 66 14.96 1.72 -9.15
C ASP A 66 15.46 2.20 -10.52
N GLN A 67 15.00 3.37 -10.99
CA GLN A 67 15.50 3.98 -12.23
C GLN A 67 16.96 4.42 -12.09
N ILE A 68 17.32 5.10 -10.99
CA ILE A 68 18.71 5.53 -10.73
C ILE A 68 19.64 4.31 -10.65
N THR A 69 19.22 3.25 -9.95
CA THR A 69 19.99 2.02 -9.85
C THR A 69 20.23 1.40 -11.23
N ARG A 70 19.17 1.29 -12.05
CA ARG A 70 19.29 0.79 -13.42
C ARG A 70 20.16 1.67 -14.31
N SER A 71 20.12 2.99 -14.16
CA SER A 71 20.98 3.89 -14.94
C SER A 71 22.44 3.77 -14.52
N VAL A 72 22.73 3.60 -13.22
CA VAL A 72 24.09 3.38 -12.71
C VAL A 72 24.63 2.01 -13.13
N ASP A 73 23.77 0.97 -13.18
CA ASP A 73 24.15 -0.35 -13.68
C ASP A 73 24.44 -0.37 -15.19
N CYS A 74 23.85 0.55 -15.97
CA CYS A 74 24.11 0.71 -17.41
C CYS A 74 25.35 1.58 -17.72
N ASP A 75 25.73 2.50 -16.82
CA ASP A 75 26.80 3.49 -17.01
C ASP A 75 28.00 3.11 -16.12
N ALA A 76 28.80 2.15 -16.57
CA ALA A 76 29.88 1.55 -15.79
C ALA A 76 30.94 2.57 -15.31
N SER A 77 31.09 2.81 -14.00
CA SER A 77 32.36 3.29 -13.40
C SER A 77 32.41 3.20 -11.87
N ALA A 78 33.54 2.69 -11.36
CA ALA A 78 33.84 2.31 -9.98
C ALA A 78 33.88 3.46 -8.93
N MET A 79 33.31 4.63 -9.21
CA MET A 79 33.39 5.83 -8.36
C MET A 79 32.07 6.19 -7.65
N LEU A 80 30.95 5.52 -7.99
CA LEU A 80 29.61 5.83 -7.46
C LEU A 80 29.07 4.76 -6.49
N GLY A 81 29.78 3.65 -6.32
CA GLY A 81 29.33 2.49 -5.54
C GLY A 81 29.20 2.75 -4.04
N ASP A 82 30.04 3.62 -3.47
CA ASP A 82 30.01 3.93 -2.04
C ASP A 82 28.81 4.85 -1.69
N ASN A 83 28.59 5.92 -2.46
CA ASN A 83 27.43 6.79 -2.27
C ASN A 83 26.09 6.06 -2.48
N LEU A 84 26.03 5.12 -3.44
CA LEU A 84 24.83 4.32 -3.68
C LEU A 84 24.57 3.30 -2.56
N LYS A 85 25.62 2.73 -1.96
CA LYS A 85 25.49 1.87 -0.78
C LYS A 85 24.94 2.63 0.41
N ASP A 86 25.45 3.81 0.68
CA ASP A 86 25.01 4.65 1.80
C ASP A 86 23.53 5.04 1.63
N ILE A 87 23.12 5.46 0.43
CA ILE A 87 21.71 5.77 0.13
C ILE A 87 20.82 4.53 0.29
N LYS A 88 21.29 3.36 -0.13
CA LYS A 88 20.55 2.10 0.02
C LYS A 88 20.39 1.71 1.49
N GLU A 89 21.40 1.96 2.31
CA GLU A 89 21.40 1.66 3.74
C GLU A 89 20.48 2.62 4.53
N ASP A 90 20.51 3.91 4.19
CA ASP A 90 19.59 4.92 4.73
C ASP A 90 18.13 4.62 4.38
N LEU A 91 17.86 4.22 3.12
CA LEU A 91 16.52 3.84 2.70
C LEU A 91 16.02 2.59 3.46
N LYS A 92 16.90 1.61 3.67
CA LYS A 92 16.60 0.40 4.43
C LYS A 92 16.26 0.73 5.90
N THR A 93 16.99 1.68 6.47
CA THR A 93 16.79 2.16 7.84
C THR A 93 15.48 2.93 7.98
N ALA A 94 15.17 3.81 7.03
CA ALA A 94 13.90 4.52 6.97
C ALA A 94 12.72 3.54 6.83
N TRP A 95 12.85 2.52 5.97
CA TRP A 95 11.83 1.48 5.80
C TRP A 95 11.64 0.64 7.05
N GLY A 96 12.71 0.30 7.77
CA GLY A 96 12.65 -0.40 9.06
C GLY A 96 11.87 0.39 10.11
N LYS A 97 12.16 1.69 10.24
CA LYS A 97 11.42 2.59 11.15
C LYS A 97 9.95 2.68 10.77
N LEU A 98 9.64 2.81 9.48
CA LEU A 98 8.27 2.84 8.98
C LEU A 98 7.51 1.53 9.26
N ALA A 99 8.16 0.38 9.05
CA ALA A 99 7.57 -0.94 9.30
C ALA A 99 7.21 -1.16 10.77
N VAL A 100 8.00 -0.60 11.70
CA VAL A 100 7.70 -0.64 13.15
C VAL A 100 6.46 0.20 13.47
N VAL A 101 6.34 1.39 12.88
CA VAL A 101 5.14 2.24 13.07
C VAL A 101 3.90 1.55 12.49
N MET A 102 4.02 0.94 11.30
CA MET A 102 2.91 0.18 10.70
C MET A 102 2.49 -1.05 11.51
N LYS A 103 3.37 -1.66 12.31
CA LYS A 103 3.02 -2.79 13.19
C LYS A 103 2.28 -2.37 14.46
N LYS A 104 2.36 -1.10 14.86
CA LYS A 104 1.71 -0.55 16.06
C LYS A 104 0.31 0.02 15.77
N LEU A 105 -0.05 0.14 14.49
CA LEU A 105 -1.37 0.48 13.99
C LEU A 105 -2.21 -0.79 13.77
#